data_AF-A0A4R3G6A1-F1
#
_entry.id   AF-A0A4R3G6A1-F1
#
_cell.length_a   1.000
_cell.length_b   1.000
_cell.length_c   1.000
_cell.angle_alpha   90.00
_cell.angle_beta   90.00
_cell.angle_gamma   90.00
#
_symmetry.space_group_name_H-M   'P 1'
#
loop_
_entity.id
_entity.type
_entity.pdbx_description
1 polymer ?
#
loop_
_entity_poly.entity_id
_entity_poly.type
_entity_poly.pdbx_seq_one_letter_code
_entity_poly.pdbx_strand_id
1 'polypeptide(L)'
;MLSPEVRQVVEESRPTEDVAFLVSIESDDALARAARISDMVVRNDFLDGEFHQMKQPFVASLAKYEDDGMRIIDELDGTPQLIVAAPAKIWRRMIREDIAMLSDPRLELCLNEADWHLEA
;
A
#
# COMPACT_ATOMS: atom_id res chain seq x y z
N MET A 1 -8.26 5.03 1.78
CA MET A 1 -9.49 5.18 1.00
C MET A 1 -9.22 4.83 -0.44
N LEU A 2 -9.97 3.86 -0.92
CA LEU A 2 -10.03 3.45 -2.33
C LEU A 2 -10.58 4.59 -3.18
N SER A 3 -9.78 5.13 -4.11
CA SER A 3 -10.28 6.15 -5.04
C SER A 3 -11.22 5.52 -6.09
N PRO A 4 -12.17 6.29 -6.66
CA PRO A 4 -13.00 5.83 -7.77
C PRO A 4 -12.17 5.35 -8.98
N GLU A 5 -11.03 5.99 -9.23
CA GLU A 5 -10.12 5.64 -10.34
C GLU A 5 -9.48 4.27 -10.13
N VAL A 6 -8.99 3.98 -8.92
CA VAL A 6 -8.43 2.67 -8.58
C VAL A 6 -9.48 1.57 -8.77
N ARG A 7 -10.71 1.82 -8.31
CA ARG A 7 -11.81 0.88 -8.49
C ARG A 7 -12.10 0.64 -9.97
N GLN A 8 -12.14 1.69 -10.77
CA GLN A 8 -12.39 1.60 -12.19
C GLN A 8 -11.32 0.76 -12.90
N VAL A 9 -10.03 0.98 -12.62
CA VAL A 9 -8.95 0.18 -13.21
C VAL A 9 -9.12 -1.30 -12.87
N VAL A 10 -9.36 -1.64 -11.60
CA VAL A 10 -9.59 -3.04 -11.20
C VAL A 10 -10.80 -3.65 -11.92
N GLU A 11 -11.87 -2.88 -12.13
CA GLU A 11 -13.09 -3.35 -12.80
C GLU A 11 -12.89 -3.53 -14.32
N GLU A 12 -12.05 -2.72 -14.95
CA GLU A 12 -11.78 -2.75 -16.41
C GLU A 12 -10.66 -3.73 -16.81
N SER A 13 -9.70 -4.02 -15.92
CA SER A 13 -8.59 -4.96 -16.17
C SER A 13 -9.06 -6.39 -16.45
N ARG A 14 -8.24 -7.20 -17.13
CA ARG A 14 -8.53 -8.63 -17.30
C ARG A 14 -8.38 -9.34 -15.95
N PRO A 15 -9.18 -10.39 -15.65
CA PRO A 15 -9.12 -11.07 -14.35
C PRO A 15 -7.73 -11.58 -13.93
N THR A 16 -6.89 -11.92 -14.90
CA THR A 16 -5.53 -12.45 -14.70
C THR A 16 -4.44 -11.39 -14.87
N GLU A 17 -4.80 -10.15 -15.19
CA GLU A 17 -3.86 -9.04 -15.32
C GLU A 17 -3.43 -8.61 -13.92
N ASP A 18 -2.11 -8.54 -13.71
CA ASP A 18 -1.54 -8.06 -12.45
C ASP A 18 -1.67 -6.54 -12.40
N VAL A 19 -2.33 -6.06 -11.35
CA VAL A 19 -2.49 -4.63 -11.08
C VAL A 19 -1.71 -4.29 -9.82
N ALA A 20 -0.87 -3.27 -9.90
CA ALA A 20 -0.06 -2.80 -8.79
C ALA A 20 -0.57 -1.44 -8.27
N PHE A 21 -0.66 -1.33 -6.96
CA PHE A 21 -1.02 -0.10 -6.27
C PHE A 21 0.11 0.33 -5.34
N LEU A 22 0.34 1.64 -5.32
CA LEU A 22 1.04 2.28 -4.22
C LEU A 22 0.01 2.53 -3.11
N VAL A 23 0.32 2.02 -1.93
CA VAL A 23 -0.49 2.22 -0.72
C VAL A 23 0.27 3.17 0.18
N SER A 24 -0.35 4.28 0.55
CA SER A 24 0.21 5.26 1.49
C SER A 24 -0.57 5.22 2.79
N ILE A 25 0.14 5.30 3.92
CA ILE A 25 -0.46 5.31 5.26
C ILE A 25 -0.27 6.71 5.87
N GLU A 26 -1.32 7.24 6.47
CA GLU A 26 -1.29 8.51 7.21
C GLU A 26 -0.20 8.46 8.28
N SER A 27 0.66 9.48 8.26
CA SER A 27 1.88 9.51 9.07
C SER A 27 2.13 10.84 9.77
N ASP A 28 1.16 11.77 9.71
CA ASP A 28 1.30 13.14 10.23
C ASP A 28 1.76 13.16 11.70
N ASP A 29 1.21 12.29 12.54
CA ASP A 29 1.61 12.17 13.94
C ASP A 29 3.04 11.64 14.14
N ALA A 30 3.49 10.71 13.29
CA ALA A 30 4.86 10.19 13.32
C ALA A 30 5.84 11.28 12.87
N LEU A 31 5.51 11.99 11.78
CA LEU A 31 6.30 13.10 11.26
C LEU A 31 6.39 14.26 12.27
N ALA A 32 5.28 14.61 12.92
CA ALA A 32 5.24 15.65 13.95
C ALA A 32 6.08 15.30 15.18
N ARG A 33 6.14 14.02 15.56
CA ARG A 33 7.02 13.53 16.64
C ARG A 33 8.49 13.55 16.21
N ALA A 34 8.79 13.06 15.02
CA ALA A 34 10.14 13.03 14.45
C ALA A 34 10.74 14.43 14.30
N ALA A 35 9.93 15.44 13.96
CA ALA A 35 10.36 16.84 13.87
C ALA A 35 10.92 17.41 15.19
N ARG A 36 10.59 16.79 16.34
CA ARG A 36 11.09 17.19 17.67
C ARG A 36 12.42 16.53 18.03
N ILE A 37 12.89 15.57 17.22
CA ILE A 37 14.15 14.87 17.42
C ILE A 37 15.25 15.64 16.68
N SER A 38 16.18 16.22 17.43
CA SER A 38 17.27 17.02 16.85
C SER A 38 18.37 16.18 16.20
N ASP A 39 18.65 14.99 16.75
CA ASP A 39 19.65 14.08 16.20
C ASP A 39 19.11 13.37 14.96
N MET A 40 19.83 13.48 13.85
CA MET A 40 19.39 12.94 12.56
C MET A 40 19.37 11.41 12.54
N VAL A 41 20.33 10.75 13.17
CA VAL A 41 20.40 9.28 13.21
C VAL A 41 19.24 8.75 14.03
N VAL A 42 19.05 9.30 15.24
CA VAL A 42 17.94 8.92 16.12
C VAL A 42 16.58 9.19 15.47
N ARG A 43 16.46 10.28 14.71
CA ARG A 43 15.22 10.62 14.00
C ARG A 43 14.91 9.62 12.89
N ASN A 44 15.90 9.21 12.11
CA ASN A 44 15.71 8.25 11.04
C ASN A 44 15.37 6.87 11.61
N ASP A 45 16.10 6.40 12.63
CA ASP A 45 15.80 5.13 13.31
C ASP A 45 14.37 5.11 13.89
N PHE A 46 13.92 6.25 14.44
CA PHE A 46 12.54 6.42 14.91
C PHE A 46 11.52 6.32 13.77
N LEU A 47 11.74 7.03 12.66
CA LEU A 47 10.84 6.99 11.50
C LEU A 47 10.76 5.61 10.87
N ASP A 48 11.90 4.93 10.71
CA ASP A 48 11.96 3.58 10.17
C ASP A 48 11.14 2.61 11.03
N GLY A 49 11.31 2.68 12.35
CA GLY A 49 10.54 1.87 13.30
C GLY A 49 9.04 2.16 13.29
N GLU A 50 8.66 3.44 13.29
CA GLU A 50 7.25 3.86 13.28
C GLU A 50 6.57 3.47 11.97
N PHE A 51 7.18 3.76 10.82
CA PHE A 51 6.60 3.41 9.53
C PHE A 51 6.50 1.91 9.33
N HIS A 52 7.50 1.13 9.78
CA HIS A 52 7.40 -0.32 9.78
C HIS A 52 6.19 -0.80 10.59
N GLN A 53 5.99 -0.28 11.81
CA GLN A 53 4.85 -0.64 12.66
C GLN A 53 3.51 -0.21 12.06
N MET A 54 3.43 0.97 11.46
CA MET A 54 2.22 1.49 10.81
C MET A 54 1.76 0.61 9.64
N LYS A 55 2.70 0.01 8.89
CA LYS A 55 2.40 -0.90 7.78
C LYS A 55 1.87 -2.26 8.22
N GLN A 56 2.27 -2.76 9.41
CA GLN A 56 1.98 -4.15 9.83
C GLN A 56 0.49 -4.55 9.81
N PRO A 57 -0.47 -3.74 10.26
CA PRO A 57 -1.88 -4.13 10.22
C PRO A 57 -2.39 -4.38 8.79
N PHE A 58 -1.91 -3.56 7.84
CA PHE A 58 -2.26 -3.72 6.44
C PHE A 58 -1.56 -4.94 5.83
N VAL A 59 -0.25 -5.09 6.06
CA VAL A 59 0.54 -6.27 5.62
C VAL A 59 -0.08 -7.58 6.11
N ALA A 60 -0.43 -7.66 7.40
CA ALA A 60 -1.07 -8.84 7.97
C ALA A 60 -2.43 -9.16 7.34
N SER A 61 -3.14 -8.14 6.86
CA SER A 61 -4.42 -8.32 6.17
C SER A 61 -4.24 -8.82 4.74
N LEU A 62 -3.18 -8.43 4.05
CA LEU A 62 -2.84 -8.91 2.70
C LEU A 62 -2.48 -10.40 2.70
N ALA A 63 -1.91 -10.92 3.79
CA ALA A 63 -1.51 -12.32 3.91
C ALA A 63 -2.67 -13.31 3.65
N LYS A 64 -3.93 -12.88 3.86
CA LYS A 64 -5.13 -13.68 3.56
C LYS A 64 -5.29 -14.02 2.06
N TYR A 65 -4.66 -13.23 1.19
CA TYR A 65 -4.78 -13.32 -0.27
C TYR A 65 -3.46 -13.75 -0.93
N GLU A 66 -2.43 -14.07 -0.15
CA GLU A 66 -1.09 -14.39 -0.65
C GLU A 66 -1.10 -15.64 -1.53
N ASP A 67 -1.75 -16.71 -1.07
CA ASP A 67 -1.92 -17.96 -1.82
C ASP A 67 -2.69 -17.78 -3.14
N ASP A 68 -3.47 -16.70 -3.25
CA ASP A 68 -4.26 -16.35 -4.44
C ASP A 68 -3.49 -15.45 -5.43
N GLY A 69 -2.26 -15.06 -5.10
CA GLY A 69 -1.34 -14.29 -5.94
C GLY A 69 -1.16 -12.83 -5.55
N MET A 70 -1.70 -12.39 -4.41
CA MET A 70 -1.39 -11.06 -3.86
C MET A 70 0.02 -11.05 -3.27
N ARG A 71 0.80 -10.02 -3.56
CA ARG A 71 2.18 -9.91 -3.11
C ARG A 71 2.56 -8.46 -2.83
N ILE A 72 3.33 -8.25 -1.79
CA ILE A 72 4.04 -6.99 -1.55
C ILE A 72 5.27 -7.01 -2.44
N ILE A 73 5.35 -6.05 -3.35
CA ILE A 73 6.48 -5.90 -4.27
C ILE A 73 7.63 -5.20 -3.56
N ASP A 74 7.31 -4.14 -2.82
CA ASP A 74 8.28 -3.35 -2.08
C ASP A 74 7.59 -2.73 -0.85
N GLU A 75 8.27 -2.73 0.28
CA GLU A 75 7.81 -2.09 1.51
C GLU A 75 8.24 -0.62 1.62
N LEU A 76 9.07 -0.12 0.69
CA LEU A 76 9.58 1.25 0.65
C LEU A 76 10.10 1.70 2.02
N ASP A 77 11.16 1.03 2.48
CA ASP A 77 11.77 1.27 3.80
C ASP A 77 12.08 2.76 4.05
N GLY A 78 11.82 3.21 5.28
CA GLY A 78 11.93 4.62 5.65
C GLY A 78 10.80 5.51 5.14
N THR A 79 9.75 4.93 4.56
CA THR A 79 8.53 5.64 4.15
C THR A 79 7.27 4.98 4.72
N PRO A 80 6.15 5.71 4.84
CA PRO A 80 4.86 5.14 5.23
C PRO A 80 4.12 4.49 4.05
N GLN A 81 4.84 4.10 3.00
CA GLN A 81 4.26 3.61 1.75
C GLN A 81 4.65 2.15 1.50
N LEU A 82 3.90 1.45 0.66
CA LEU A 82 4.25 0.13 0.15
C LEU A 82 3.63 -0.11 -1.23
N ILE A 83 4.25 -0.96 -2.03
CA ILE A 83 3.74 -1.36 -3.35
C ILE A 83 3.17 -2.77 -3.24
N VAL A 84 1.91 -2.94 -3.62
CA VAL A 84 1.21 -4.22 -3.58
C VAL A 84 0.71 -4.55 -4.97
N ALA A 85 0.96 -5.77 -5.44
CA ALA A 85 0.46 -6.27 -6.71
C ALA A 85 -0.40 -7.51 -6.49
N ALA A 86 -1.46 -7.64 -7.28
CA ALA A 86 -2.27 -8.85 -7.34
C ALA A 86 -3.01 -8.92 -8.68
N PRO A 87 -3.45 -10.12 -9.10
CA PRO A 87 -4.36 -10.25 -10.22
C PRO A 87 -5.65 -9.45 -9.98
N ALA A 88 -6.20 -8.82 -11.00
CA ALA A 88 -7.40 -7.98 -10.87
C ALA A 88 -8.58 -8.72 -10.22
N LYS A 89 -8.73 -10.04 -10.46
CA LYS A 89 -9.76 -10.86 -9.80
C LYS A 89 -9.63 -10.88 -8.27
N ILE A 90 -8.42 -10.78 -7.73
CA ILE A 90 -8.12 -10.78 -6.29
C ILE A 90 -8.40 -9.41 -5.70
N TRP A 91 -8.00 -8.33 -6.39
CA TRP A 91 -8.42 -6.98 -6.02
C TRP A 91 -9.95 -6.85 -5.97
N ARG A 92 -10.67 -7.37 -6.96
CA ARG A 92 -12.16 -7.41 -6.93
C ARG A 92 -12.72 -8.21 -5.77
N ARG A 93 -12.04 -9.27 -5.35
CA ARG A 93 -12.45 -10.09 -4.20
C ARG A 93 -12.27 -9.29 -2.91
N MET A 94 -11.09 -8.73 -2.72
CA MET A 94 -10.74 -7.91 -1.56
C MET A 94 -11.65 -6.68 -1.42
N ILE A 95 -11.97 -5.98 -2.52
CA ILE A 95 -12.91 -4.85 -2.53
C ILE A 95 -14.31 -5.27 -2.06
N ARG A 96 -14.72 -6.52 -2.31
CA ARG A 96 -16.03 -7.04 -1.89
C ARG A 96 -16.02 -7.58 -0.47
N GLU A 97 -14.96 -8.27 -0.06
CA GLU A 97 -14.86 -8.98 1.21
C GLU A 97 -14.34 -8.09 2.36
N ASP A 98 -13.41 -7.18 2.08
CA ASP A 98 -12.68 -6.37 3.07
C ASP A 98 -12.77 -4.85 2.77
N ILE A 99 -13.93 -4.38 2.29
CA ILE A 99 -14.14 -2.97 1.93
C ILE A 99 -13.86 -2.00 3.07
N ALA A 100 -14.10 -2.43 4.32
CA ALA A 100 -13.87 -1.61 5.51
C ALA A 100 -12.39 -1.23 5.67
N MET A 101 -11.48 -2.14 5.34
CA MET A 101 -10.05 -1.86 5.39
C MET A 101 -9.65 -0.90 4.27
N LEU A 102 -10.09 -1.14 3.04
CA LEU A 102 -9.77 -0.27 1.90
C LEU A 102 -10.42 1.12 2.01
N SER A 103 -11.47 1.23 2.81
CA SER A 103 -12.15 2.49 3.14
C SER A 103 -11.57 3.19 4.36
N ASP A 104 -10.52 2.65 5.01
CA ASP A 104 -9.86 3.34 6.12
C ASP A 104 -9.37 4.71 5.64
N PRO A 105 -9.77 5.81 6.29
CA PRO A 105 -9.36 7.16 5.90
C PRO A 105 -7.86 7.40 6.05
N ARG A 106 -7.18 6.58 6.86
CA ARG A 106 -5.74 6.65 7.08
C ARG A 106 -4.93 5.94 6.00
N LEU A 107 -5.59 5.21 5.11
CA LEU A 107 -4.96 4.62 3.95
C LEU A 107 -5.21 5.51 2.74
N GLU A 108 -4.38 5.42 1.73
CA GLU A 108 -4.63 5.93 0.40
C GLU A 108 -4.11 4.91 -0.59
N LEU A 109 -4.91 4.57 -1.59
CA LEU A 109 -4.49 3.67 -2.65
C LEU A 109 -4.50 4.47 -3.94
N CYS A 110 -3.38 4.45 -4.63
CA CYS A 110 -3.23 5.04 -5.96
C CYS A 110 -2.58 4.02 -6.91
N LEU A 111 -2.81 4.20 -8.21
CA LEU A 111 -2.14 3.42 -9.23
C LEU A 111 -0.64 3.60 -9.07
N ASN A 112 0.09 2.49 -9.07
CA ASN A 112 1.52 2.57 -9.25
C ASN A 112 1.78 2.87 -10.73
N GLU A 113 1.71 4.15 -11.12
CA GLU A 113 1.99 4.66 -12.48
C GLU A 113 3.49 4.63 -12.79
N ALA A 114 4.17 3.56 -12.37
CA ALA A 114 5.48 3.26 -12.89
C ALA A 114 5.26 2.75 -14.32
N ASP A 115 5.19 3.67 -15.29
CA ASP A 115 5.25 3.42 -16.72
C ASP A 115 6.61 2.74 -17.05
N TRP A 116 6.72 1.47 -16.72
CA TRP A 116 7.72 0.61 -17.31
C TRP A 116 7.10 0.11 -18.60
N HIS A 117 7.23 0.94 -19.64
CA HIS A 117 7.24 0.42 -20.99
C HIS A 117 8.31 -0.68 -21.05
N LEU A 118 7.89 -1.92 -20.82
CA LEU A 118 8.60 -3.10 -21.33
C LEU A 118 8.40 -3.05 -22.84
N GLU A 119 9.19 -2.21 -23.51
CA GLU A 119 9.49 -2.42 -24.91
C GLU A 119 10.21 -3.77 -25.00
N ALA A 120 9.56 -4.68 -25.72
CA ALA A 120 10.01 -6.04 -26.01
C ALA A 120 11.26 -6.06 -26.91
#